data_AF-A0A3L8Q625-F1
#
_entry.id   AF-A0A3L8Q625-F1
#
_cell.length_a   1.000
_cell.length_b   1.000
_cell.length_c   1.000
_cell.angle_alpha   90.00
_cell.angle_beta   90.00
_cell.angle_gamma   90.00
#
_symmetry.space_group_name_H-M   'P 1'
#
loop_
_entity.id
_entity.type
_entity.pdbx_description
1 polymer ?
#
loop_
_entity_poly.entity_id
_entity_poly.type
_entity_poly.pdbx_seq_one_letter_code
_entity_poly.pdbx_strand_id
1 'polypeptide(L)'
;MWGWPRGSPRAAGGSQGGKEHLMRAHFGLPSVEKEEEEGRPPIAVRFEIPYFTVSGIQVRYMKIIEKSGYQALPWVRYITQSGDYQIRTS
;
A
#
# COMPACT_ATOMS: atom_id res chain seq x y z
N MET A 1 -15.72 10.80 30.22
CA MET A 1 -14.52 11.56 29.82
C MET A 1 -13.51 10.58 29.25
N TRP A 2 -13.47 10.42 27.92
CA TRP A 2 -12.29 10.07 27.12
C TRP A 2 -12.62 10.56 25.71
N GLY A 3 -12.21 11.79 25.43
CA GLY A 3 -12.47 12.47 24.18
C GLY A 3 -11.49 11.98 23.12
N TRP A 4 -12.01 11.57 21.98
CA TRP A 4 -11.21 11.46 20.77
C TRP A 4 -10.67 12.85 20.42
N PRO A 5 -9.36 13.04 20.22
CA PRO A 5 -8.87 14.28 19.66
C PRO A 5 -9.41 14.39 18.24
N ARG A 6 -10.03 15.54 17.91
CA ARG A 6 -10.45 15.90 16.55
C ARG A 6 -9.22 16.16 15.68
N GLY A 7 -8.46 15.11 15.40
CA GLY A 7 -7.71 15.00 14.17
C GLY A 7 -8.60 14.22 13.22
N SER A 8 -9.32 14.92 12.35
CA SER A 8 -9.92 14.29 11.17
C SER A 8 -8.87 13.35 10.56
N PRO A 9 -9.16 12.07 10.31
CA PRO A 9 -8.29 11.30 9.46
C PRO A 9 -8.24 12.09 8.16
N ARG A 10 -7.05 12.62 7.79
CA ARG A 10 -6.79 12.90 6.39
C ARG A 10 -7.28 11.65 5.69
N ALA A 11 -8.33 11.76 4.88
CA ALA A 11 -8.85 10.62 4.14
C ALA A 11 -7.65 10.04 3.42
N ALA A 12 -7.13 8.92 3.91
CA ALA A 12 -6.19 8.12 3.16
C ALA A 12 -7.00 7.79 1.92
N GLY A 13 -6.64 8.37 0.77
CA GLY A 13 -7.35 8.20 -0.48
C GLY A 13 -7.28 6.74 -0.87
N GLY A 14 -8.19 5.92 -0.33
CA GLY A 14 -8.27 4.51 -0.59
C GLY A 14 -8.90 4.31 -1.95
N SER A 15 -8.17 3.69 -2.88
CA SER A 15 -8.77 3.16 -4.10
C SER A 15 -9.50 1.86 -3.74
N GLN A 16 -10.74 1.72 -4.22
CA GLN A 16 -11.47 0.46 -4.11
C GLN A 16 -11.06 -0.44 -5.29
N GLY A 17 -11.06 -1.76 -5.06
CA GLY A 17 -10.85 -2.73 -6.13
C GLY A 17 -11.88 -2.61 -7.25
N GLY A 18 -11.48 -2.91 -8.49
CA GLY A 18 -12.36 -2.82 -9.66
C GLY A 18 -12.64 -1.39 -10.14
N LYS A 19 -11.94 -0.38 -9.61
CA LYS A 19 -12.02 1.00 -10.10
C LYS A 19 -10.88 1.33 -11.05
N GLU A 20 -11.22 2.07 -12.09
CA GLU A 20 -10.27 2.68 -12.99
C GLU A 20 -10.09 4.14 -12.63
N HIS A 21 -8.83 4.59 -12.61
CA HIS A 21 -8.46 5.96 -12.30
C HIS A 21 -7.53 6.49 -13.39
N LEU A 22 -7.79 7.72 -13.86
CA LEU A 22 -7.01 8.37 -14.90
C LEU A 22 -6.26 9.58 -14.33
N MET A 23 -4.98 9.71 -14.68
CA MET A 23 -4.14 10.85 -14.35
C MET A 23 -3.57 11.45 -15.64
N ARG A 24 -3.67 12.77 -15.79
CA ARG A 24 -3.09 13.52 -16.91
C ARG A 24 -2.12 14.54 -16.38
N ALA A 25 -0.92 14.60 -16.96
CA ALA A 25 0.11 15.57 -16.62
C ALA A 25 0.52 16.35 -17.88
N HIS A 26 0.84 17.63 -17.70
CA HIS A 26 1.38 18.51 -18.73
C HIS A 26 2.67 19.12 -18.20
N PHE A 27 3.74 19.07 -19.01
CA PHE A 27 5.04 19.62 -18.67
C PHE A 27 5.41 20.70 -19.68
N GLY A 28 5.93 21.84 -19.20
CA GLY A 28 6.57 22.83 -20.04
C GLY A 28 8.05 22.48 -20.17
N LEU A 29 8.50 22.18 -21.39
CA LEU A 29 9.90 21.89 -21.66
C LEU A 29 10.65 23.18 -22.05
N PRO A 30 11.94 23.31 -21.68
CA PRO A 30 12.80 24.37 -22.19
C PRO A 30 12.91 24.32 -23.72
N SER A 31 13.13 25.47 -24.36
CA SER A 31 13.33 25.56 -25.81
C SER A 31 14.72 25.11 -26.26
N VAL A 32 15.66 24.93 -25.33
CA VAL A 32 17.02 24.47 -25.59
C VAL A 32 17.11 22.99 -25.21
N GLU A 33 17.60 22.16 -26.14
CA GLU A 33 17.79 20.74 -25.92
C GLU A 33 18.98 20.47 -25.00
N LYS A 34 18.88 19.39 -24.22
CA LYS A 34 19.96 18.91 -23.35
C LYS A 34 20.83 17.94 -24.15
N GLU A 35 22.15 18.03 -24.00
CA GLU A 35 23.10 17.17 -24.75
C GLU A 35 23.06 15.70 -24.30
N GLU A 36 22.64 15.43 -23.06
CA GLU A 36 22.47 14.07 -22.52
C GLU A 36 21.01 13.65 -22.48
N GLU A 37 20.73 12.46 -23.03
CA GLU A 37 19.44 11.80 -22.84
C GLU A 37 19.31 11.35 -21.37
N GLU A 38 18.28 11.86 -20.68
CA GLU A 38 17.84 11.28 -19.42
C GLU A 38 17.17 9.92 -19.72
N GLY A 39 17.71 8.86 -19.15
CA GLY A 39 17.10 7.54 -19.21
C GLY A 39 15.66 7.60 -18.68
N ARG A 40 14.75 6.79 -19.23
CA ARG A 40 13.36 6.71 -18.79
C ARG A 40 13.24 5.73 -17.63
N PRO A 41 13.24 6.18 -16.36
CA PRO A 41 13.10 5.25 -15.24
C PRO A 41 11.71 4.60 -15.28
N PRO A 42 11.58 3.36 -14.79
CA PRO A 42 10.28 2.74 -14.65
C PRO A 42 9.40 3.50 -13.65
N ILE A 43 8.09 3.41 -13.86
CA ILE A 43 7.07 3.93 -12.95
C ILE A 43 6.92 2.92 -11.80
N ALA A 44 7.26 3.33 -10.59
CA ALA A 44 7.04 2.53 -9.38
C ALA A 44 5.65 2.80 -8.79
N VAL A 45 4.88 1.75 -8.48
CA VAL A 45 3.56 1.87 -7.85
C VAL A 45 3.62 1.34 -6.42
N ARG A 46 3.19 2.16 -5.47
CA ARG A 46 3.10 1.78 -4.05
C ARG A 46 1.64 1.62 -3.64
N PHE A 47 1.30 0.49 -3.05
CA PHE A 47 -0.05 0.21 -2.56
C PHE A 47 -0.05 -0.67 -1.32
N GLU A 48 -1.14 -0.57 -0.55
CA GLU A 48 -1.44 -1.44 0.58
C GLU A 48 -2.90 -1.88 0.50
N ILE A 49 -3.15 -3.19 0.56
CA ILE A 49 -4.49 -3.79 0.57
C ILE A 49 -4.69 -4.49 1.92
N PRO A 50 -5.48 -3.90 2.84
CA PRO A 50 -5.76 -4.50 4.13
C PRO A 50 -6.74 -5.66 3.98
N TYR A 51 -6.61 -6.67 4.84
CA TYR A 51 -7.51 -7.82 4.95
C TYR A 51 -7.63 -8.69 3.67
N PHE A 52 -6.69 -8.55 2.74
CA PHE A 52 -6.61 -9.36 1.52
C PHE A 52 -5.24 -10.05 1.40
N THR A 53 -5.21 -11.27 0.88
CA THR A 53 -3.99 -12.04 0.63
C THR A 53 -3.91 -12.41 -0.85
N VAL A 54 -2.83 -11.99 -1.52
CA VAL A 54 -2.57 -12.38 -2.92
C VAL A 54 -2.09 -13.83 -3.01
N SER A 55 -1.28 -14.28 -2.05
CA SER A 55 -0.75 -15.64 -2.02
C SER A 55 -1.76 -16.72 -1.61
N GLY A 56 -2.94 -16.32 -1.11
CA GLY A 56 -3.93 -17.25 -0.54
C GLY A 56 -3.53 -17.85 0.81
N ILE A 57 -2.46 -17.35 1.46
CA ILE A 57 -2.05 -17.84 2.78
C ILE A 57 -3.15 -17.62 3.81
N GLN A 58 -3.37 -18.63 4.65
CA GLN A 58 -4.36 -18.59 5.73
C GLN A 58 -3.80 -19.22 7.00
N VAL A 59 -3.73 -18.42 8.07
CA VAL A 59 -3.42 -18.90 9.42
C VAL A 59 -4.64 -19.64 9.96
N ARG A 60 -4.55 -20.96 10.12
CA ARG A 60 -5.64 -21.79 10.65
C ARG A 60 -5.65 -21.87 12.17
N TYR A 61 -4.48 -21.95 12.79
CA TYR A 61 -4.34 -22.12 14.23
C TYR A 61 -3.16 -21.30 14.76
N MET A 62 -3.36 -20.66 15.90
CA MET A 62 -2.30 -20.04 16.70
C MET A 62 -2.34 -20.64 18.10
N LYS A 63 -1.44 -21.60 18.37
CA LYS A 63 -1.38 -22.27 19.67
C LYS A 63 -0.52 -21.45 20.64
N ILE A 64 -1.13 -21.04 21.74
CA ILE A 64 -0.44 -20.34 22.84
C ILE A 64 -0.28 -21.34 23.99
N ILE A 65 0.96 -21.54 24.45
CA ILE A 65 1.27 -22.45 25.57
C ILE A 65 1.83 -21.58 26.69
N GLU A 66 1.08 -21.47 27.78
CA GLU A 66 1.40 -20.61 28.91
C GLU A 66 1.12 -21.36 30.22
N LYS A 67 2.02 -21.24 31.22
CA LYS A 67 1.97 -22.02 32.47
C LYS A 67 1.16 -21.32 33.57
N SER A 68 1.02 -20.00 33.49
CA SER A 68 0.29 -19.17 34.46
C SER A 68 -1.24 -19.25 34.35
N GLY A 69 -1.79 -19.95 33.35
CA GLY A 69 -3.24 -20.07 33.14
C GLY A 69 -3.89 -18.83 32.53
N TYR A 70 -3.10 -17.85 32.10
CA TYR A 70 -3.61 -16.65 31.42
C TYR A 70 -4.26 -16.99 30.06
N GLN A 71 -5.46 -16.45 29.83
CA GLN A 71 -6.15 -16.58 28.55
C GLN A 71 -5.72 -15.45 27.61
N ALA A 72 -4.89 -15.79 26.61
CA ALA A 72 -4.52 -14.85 25.56
C ALA A 72 -5.58 -14.79 24.45
N LEU A 73 -5.76 -13.60 23.88
CA LEU A 73 -6.66 -13.36 22.74
C LEU A 73 -5.84 -13.28 21.45
N PRO A 74 -5.77 -14.37 20.65
CA PRO A 74 -5.03 -14.35 19.40
C PRO A 74 -5.73 -13.48 18.35
N TRP A 75 -4.98 -12.60 17.67
CA TRP A 75 -5.49 -11.85 16.51
C TRP A 75 -4.54 -11.96 15.32
N VAL A 76 -5.12 -11.93 14.11
CA VAL A 76 -4.38 -11.94 12.85
C VAL A 76 -4.89 -10.83 11.96
N ARG A 77 -3.99 -10.11 11.30
CA ARG A 77 -4.31 -9.15 10.24
C ARG A 77 -3.46 -9.45 9.02
N TYR A 78 -4.11 -9.55 7.87
CA TYR A 78 -3.44 -9.63 6.58
C TYR A 78 -3.26 -8.24 6.00
N ILE A 79 -2.07 -8.00 5.44
CA ILE A 79 -1.74 -6.79 4.71
C ILE A 79 -0.97 -7.24 3.48
N THR A 80 -1.48 -6.92 2.30
CA THR A 80 -0.72 -7.05 1.07
C THR A 80 -0.09 -5.70 0.76
N GLN A 81 1.23 -5.65 0.65
CA GLN A 81 1.96 -4.45 0.24
C GLN A 81 2.64 -4.67 -1.09
N SER A 82 2.78 -3.61 -1.87
CA SER A 82 3.60 -3.60 -3.08
C SER A 82 5.07 -3.87 -2.71
N GLY A 83 5.68 -4.88 -3.33
CA GLY A 83 7.13 -5.07 -3.36
C GLY A 83 7.77 -4.17 -4.41
N ASP A 84 8.70 -4.72 -5.20
CA ASP A 84 9.27 -4.03 -6.36
C ASP A 84 8.29 -4.05 -7.55
N TYR A 85 7.20 -3.28 -7.43
CA TYR A 85 6.18 -3.19 -8.47
C TYR A 85 6.49 -2.02 -9.42
N GLN A 86 7.11 -2.34 -10.55
CA GLN A 86 7.60 -1.40 -11.54
C GLN A 86 6.97 -1.63 -12.91
N ILE A 87 6.64 -0.54 -13.60
CA ILE A 87 6.11 -0.54 -14.97
C ILE A 87 7.10 0.21 -15.86
N ARG A 88 7.59 -0.43 -16.91
CA ARG A 88 8.43 0.22 -17.92
C ARG A 88 7.54 0.80 -19.03
N THR A 89 7.81 2.03 -19.40
CA THR A 89 7.24 2.64 -20.60
C THR A 89 8.11 2.26 -21.80
N SER A 90 7.48 1.77 -22.87
CA SER A 90 8.13 1.53 -24.17
C SER A 90 8.49 2.83 -24.87
#